data_AF-A0A538D6E9-F1
#
_entry.id   AF-A0A538D6E9-F1
#
_cell.length_a   1.000
_cell.length_b   1.000
_cell.length_c   1.000
_cell.angle_alpha   90.00
_cell.angle_beta   90.00
_cell.angle_gamma   90.00
#
_symmetry.space_group_name_H-M   'P 1'
#
loop_
_entity.id
_entity.type
_entity.pdbx_description
1 polymer ?
#
loop_
_entity_poly.entity_id
_entity_poly.type
_entity_poly.pdbx_seq_one_letter_code
_entity_poly.pdbx_strand_id
1 'polypeptide(L)'
;LPYMLRRYRAGGIDPLGERLLTYPVLHYQNGGLVIDSNGETTIAGVYGCGEIAGGTHGRNRMMGNSLLECCVFGRRAGRAAAEKAKS
;
A
#
# COMPACT_ATOMS: atom_id res chain seq x y z
N LEU A 1 -11.41 4.87 18.38
CA LEU A 1 -12.79 4.49 18.75
C LEU A 1 -13.83 5.60 18.53
N PRO A 2 -13.65 6.85 19.01
CA PRO A 2 -14.68 7.89 18.89
C PRO A 2 -15.09 8.23 17.46
N TYR A 3 -14.13 8.18 16.52
CA TYR A 3 -14.39 8.40 15.10
C TYR A 3 -15.37 7.38 14.50
N MET A 4 -15.13 6.08 14.75
CA MET A 4 -15.95 5.00 14.18
C MET A 4 -17.38 5.04 14.72
N LEU A 5 -17.55 5.25 16.04
CA LEU A 5 -18.87 5.40 16.67
C LEU A 5 -19.67 6.54 16.03
N ARG A 6 -19.05 7.71 15.85
CA ARG A 6 -19.71 8.85 15.19
C ARG A 6 -20.10 8.53 13.75
N ARG A 7 -19.22 7.85 13.00
CA ARG A 7 -19.47 7.54 11.58
C ARG A 7 -20.61 6.54 11.40
N TYR A 8 -20.69 5.50 12.22
CA TYR A 8 -21.80 4.54 12.19
C TYR A 8 -23.13 5.20 12.61
N ARG A 9 -23.13 5.98 13.70
CA ARG A 9 -24.35 6.66 14.18
C ARG A 9 -24.88 7.69 13.19
N ALA A 10 -23.99 8.38 12.47
CA ALA A 10 -24.40 9.27 11.38
C ALA A 10 -25.10 8.51 10.23
N GLY A 11 -24.80 7.22 10.05
CA GLY A 11 -25.50 6.32 9.13
C GLY A 11 -26.70 5.61 9.75
N GLY A 12 -27.15 6.00 10.96
CA GLY A 12 -28.27 5.39 11.65
C GLY A 12 -27.98 4.05 12.33
N ILE A 13 -26.71 3.66 12.44
CA ILE A 13 -26.27 2.39 13.02
C ILE A 13 -25.63 2.64 14.39
N ASP A 14 -26.08 1.98 15.46
CA ASP A 14 -25.43 2.00 16.77
C ASP A 14 -24.61 0.72 17.01
N PRO A 15 -23.29 0.74 16.77
CA PRO A 15 -22.45 -0.46 16.85
C PRO A 15 -22.26 -1.02 18.26
N LEU A 16 -22.80 -0.35 19.29
CA LEU A 16 -22.84 -0.85 20.67
C LEU A 16 -24.16 -1.57 21.00
N GLY A 17 -25.23 -1.30 20.26
CA GLY A 17 -26.57 -1.85 20.48
C GLY A 17 -26.96 -2.93 19.47
N GLU A 18 -26.35 -2.94 18.29
CA GLU A 18 -26.67 -3.90 17.22
C GLU A 18 -25.41 -4.55 16.60
N ARG A 19 -25.59 -5.70 15.95
CA ARG A 19 -24.50 -6.43 15.27
C ARG A 19 -24.18 -5.78 13.93
N LEU A 20 -22.90 -5.53 13.69
CA LEU A 20 -22.42 -5.05 12.39
C LEU A 20 -22.30 -6.22 11.40
N LEU A 21 -22.95 -6.08 10.24
CA LEU A 21 -22.76 -6.99 9.12
C LEU A 21 -21.43 -6.69 8.43
N THR A 22 -20.62 -7.73 8.19
CA THR A 22 -19.32 -7.61 7.53
C THR A 22 -19.20 -8.60 6.39
N TYR A 23 -18.49 -8.18 5.34
CA TYR A 23 -18.28 -8.96 4.13
C TYR A 23 -16.81 -8.87 3.72
N PRO A 24 -16.23 -9.92 3.13
CA PRO A 24 -14.90 -9.85 2.55
C PRO A 24 -14.85 -8.82 1.42
N VAL A 25 -13.77 -8.04 1.38
CA VAL A 25 -13.48 -7.09 0.30
C VAL A 25 -12.04 -7.27 -0.15
N LEU A 26 -11.76 -6.96 -1.41
CA LEU A 26 -10.39 -6.87 -1.90
C LEU A 26 -9.69 -5.71 -1.18
N HIS A 27 -8.68 -6.02 -0.38
CA HIS A 27 -8.03 -5.04 0.50
C HIS A 27 -6.65 -4.61 -0.02
N TYR A 28 -5.90 -5.49 -0.68
CA TYR A 28 -4.52 -5.20 -1.06
C TYR A 28 -4.07 -6.02 -2.29
N GLN A 29 -3.25 -5.42 -3.14
CA GLN A 29 -2.59 -6.10 -4.25
C GLN A 29 -1.13 -6.45 -3.90
N ASN A 30 -0.81 -7.74 -3.78
CA ASN A 30 0.55 -8.21 -3.49
C ASN A 30 1.46 -8.26 -4.73
N GLY A 31 0.85 -8.31 -5.92
CA GLY A 31 1.56 -8.26 -7.20
C GLY A 31 1.70 -6.83 -7.69
N GLY A 32 2.25 -6.64 -8.88
CA GLY A 32 2.46 -5.33 -9.46
C GLY A 32 3.61 -5.33 -10.45
N LEU A 33 4.17 -4.14 -10.67
CA LEU A 33 5.36 -3.94 -11.48
C LEU A 33 6.54 -4.72 -10.91
N VAL A 34 7.33 -5.34 -11.79
CA VAL A 34 8.65 -5.87 -11.43
C VAL A 34 9.58 -4.69 -11.29
N ILE A 35 10.19 -4.57 -10.11
CA ILE A 35 11.16 -3.53 -9.79
C ILE A 35 12.47 -4.13 -9.29
N ASP A 36 13.57 -3.42 -9.50
CA ASP A 36 14.84 -3.75 -8.89
C ASP A 36 14.94 -3.27 -7.42
N SER A 37 16.12 -3.41 -6.81
CA SER A 37 16.34 -3.01 -5.41
C SER A 37 16.28 -1.49 -5.17
N ASN A 38 16.36 -0.69 -6.23
CA ASN A 38 16.23 0.76 -6.24
C ASN A 38 14.82 1.22 -6.61
N GLY A 39 13.93 0.34 -7.05
CA GLY A 39 12.59 0.69 -7.50
C GLY A 39 12.49 1.01 -8.99
N GLU A 40 13.53 0.76 -9.79
CA GLU A 40 13.45 0.93 -11.24
C GLU A 40 12.66 -0.23 -11.86
N THR A 41 11.75 0.10 -12.76
CA THR A 41 10.94 -0.90 -13.48
C THR A 41 11.75 -1.52 -14.62
N THR A 42 11.12 -2.43 -15.38
CA THR A 42 11.72 -2.95 -16.62
C THR A 42 11.83 -1.90 -17.73
N ILE A 43 11.20 -0.73 -17.58
CA ILE A 43 11.33 0.41 -18.47
C ILE A 43 12.36 1.37 -17.87
N ALA A 44 13.44 1.60 -18.61
CA ALA A 44 14.54 2.46 -18.16
C ALA A 44 14.05 3.88 -17.80
N GLY A 45 14.47 4.37 -16.64
CA GLY A 45 14.10 5.69 -16.13
C GLY A 45 12.68 5.79 -15.55
N VAL A 46 11.91 4.70 -15.53
CA VAL A 46 10.59 4.64 -14.89
C VAL A 46 10.72 3.90 -13.56
N TYR A 47 10.27 4.54 -12.48
CA TYR A 47 10.39 4.03 -11.12
C TYR A 47 9.02 3.80 -10.48
N GLY A 48 8.94 2.80 -9.61
CA GLY A 48 7.73 2.45 -8.86
C GLY A 48 8.07 2.01 -7.43
N CYS A 49 7.14 2.26 -6.52
CA CYS A 49 7.22 1.84 -5.11
C CYS A 49 5.82 1.79 -4.50
N GLY A 50 5.64 1.04 -3.42
CA GLY A 50 4.34 0.91 -2.79
C GLY A 50 3.53 -0.23 -3.41
N GLU A 51 2.22 -0.18 -3.20
CA GLU A 51 1.27 -1.20 -3.69
C GLU A 51 1.25 -1.39 -5.22
N ILE A 52 1.85 -0.49 -5.99
CA ILE A 52 2.02 -0.66 -7.45
C ILE A 52 3.10 -1.69 -7.81
N ALA A 53 4.00 -2.02 -6.88
CA ALA A 53 5.13 -2.90 -7.08
C ALA A 53 4.90 -4.29 -6.47
N GLY A 54 5.41 -5.33 -7.14
CA GLY A 54 5.29 -6.72 -6.71
C GLY A 54 6.57 -7.32 -6.14
N GLY A 55 6.44 -8.51 -5.54
CA GLY A 55 7.56 -9.40 -5.20
C GLY A 55 7.97 -9.43 -3.73
N THR A 56 7.99 -8.28 -3.05
CA THR A 56 8.41 -8.15 -1.63
C THR A 56 7.53 -8.93 -0.65
N HIS A 57 6.27 -9.17 -1.02
CA HIS A 57 5.28 -9.85 -0.18
C HIS A 57 5.13 -11.35 -0.51
N GLY A 58 5.77 -11.85 -1.57
CA GLY A 58 5.57 -13.23 -2.05
C GLY A 58 4.09 -13.54 -2.29
N ARG A 59 3.60 -14.69 -1.79
CA ARG A 59 2.21 -15.13 -2.01
C ARG A 59 1.19 -14.39 -1.13
N ASN A 60 1.59 -13.98 0.07
CA ASN A 60 0.70 -13.28 0.98
C ASN A 60 1.45 -12.23 1.80
N ARG A 61 0.93 -11.01 1.78
CA ARG A 61 1.47 -9.92 2.57
C ARG A 61 1.27 -10.14 4.07
N MET A 62 2.34 -9.90 4.83
CA MET A 62 2.29 -9.82 6.29
C MET A 62 1.85 -8.42 6.75
N MET A 63 1.00 -8.35 7.77
CA MET A 63 0.48 -7.10 8.33
C MET A 63 1.64 -6.15 8.72
N GLY A 64 1.47 -4.86 8.47
CA GLY A 64 2.45 -3.82 8.78
C GLY A 64 3.50 -3.58 7.69
N ASN A 65 3.70 -4.51 6.74
CA ASN A 65 4.76 -4.37 5.75
C ASN A 65 4.45 -3.41 4.60
N SER A 66 3.18 -3.10 4.28
CA SER A 66 2.85 -2.19 3.16
C SER A 66 3.37 -0.78 3.37
N LEU A 67 3.13 -0.22 4.55
CA LEU A 67 3.58 1.15 4.84
C LEU A 67 5.10 1.22 4.88
N LEU A 68 5.75 0.16 5.40
CA LEU A 68 7.19 0.05 5.38
C LEU A 68 7.74 -0.04 3.96
N GLU A 69 7.10 -0.82 3.09
CA GLU A 69 7.47 -0.98 1.69
C GLU A 69 7.35 0.36 0.93
N CYS A 70 6.23 1.09 1.09
CA CYS A 70 6.10 2.47 0.58
C CYS A 70 7.24 3.39 1.05
N CYS A 71 7.55 3.40 2.35
CA CYS A 71 8.58 4.29 2.91
C CYS A 71 10.00 3.92 2.45
N VAL A 72 10.34 2.64 2.45
CA VAL A 72 11.69 2.16 2.12
C VAL A 72 11.94 2.26 0.62
N PHE A 73 11.04 1.70 -0.21
CA PHE A 73 11.21 1.73 -1.66
C PHE A 73 10.94 3.13 -2.22
N GLY A 74 10.02 3.91 -1.65
CA GLY A 74 9.81 5.29 -2.04
C GLY A 74 11.05 6.16 -1.86
N ARG A 75 11.79 5.98 -0.75
CA ARG A 75 13.06 6.68 -0.54
C ARG A 75 14.14 6.25 -1.54
N ARG A 76 14.22 4.96 -1.85
CA ARG A 76 15.19 4.42 -2.81
C ARG A 76 14.90 4.88 -4.23
N ALA A 77 13.65 4.71 -4.68
CA ALA A 77 13.16 5.10 -5.99
C ALA A 77 13.33 6.60 -6.22
N GLY A 78 12.93 7.43 -5.26
CA GLY A 78 13.10 8.87 -5.36
C GLY A 78 14.57 9.30 -5.51
N ARG A 79 15.48 8.69 -4.73
CA ARG A 79 16.92 8.97 -4.85
C ARG A 79 17.48 8.49 -6.19
N ALA A 80 17.14 7.27 -6.62
CA ALA A 80 17.64 6.71 -7.88
C ALA A 80 17.14 7.51 -9.09
N ALA A 81 15.84 7.85 -9.12
CA ALA A 81 15.25 8.68 -10.16
C ALA A 81 15.91 10.06 -10.24
N ALA A 82 16.17 10.70 -9.09
CA ALA A 82 16.81 12.01 -9.05
C ALA A 82 18.26 11.98 -9.57
N GLU A 83 19.03 10.93 -9.28
CA GLU A 83 20.37 10.78 -9.86
C GLU A 83 20.32 10.47 -11.35
N LYS A 84 19.38 9.61 -11.79
CA LYS A 84 19.19 9.27 -13.20
C LYS A 84 18.81 10.47 -14.06
N ALA A 85 18.03 11.42 -13.52
CA ALA A 85 17.62 12.62 -14.23
C ALA A 85 18.75 13.64 -14.48
N LYS A 86 19.88 13.52 -13.78
CA LYS A 86 21.04 14.42 -13.93
C LYS A 86 22.01 13.97 -15.03
N SER A 87 21.94 12.70 -15.45
CA SER A 87 22.76 12.12 -16.52
C SER A 87 22.09 12.30 -17.88
#